data_AF-A0A258V2C1-F1
#
_entry.id   AF-A0A258V2C1-F1
#
_cell.length_a   1.000
_cell.length_b   1.000
_cell.length_c   1.000
_cell.angle_alpha   90.00
_cell.angle_beta   90.00
_cell.angle_gamma   90.00
#
_symmetry.space_group_name_H-M   'P 1'
#
loop_
_entity.id
_entity.type
_entity.pdbx_description
1 polymer ?
#
loop_
_entity_poly.entity_id
_entity_poly.type
_entity_poly.pdbx_seq_one_letter_code
_entity_poly.pdbx_strand_id
1 'polypeptide(L)'
;MAKTALAACLLVAGAPLSAQSVNGVGTPFELAFWQSVAGSDDPAVYEAYLAQYPSGTFSGLAKAKLAALRPAQPAPEPVAASAPVAPVAQPAVMQTESVDQAASDAALLSELAKSQEAGAGTVKVVAAQGFALPLRPVLQEVADLPLPTAFCSAEQRNAFYETRYKPVLELARANNAAAIAHMRVLQQAYDSHQLSRDPTPMNALAAEARDYQQQVAAVTYSRQAAVVRQFDAVMAVPVTSCHLAEAAR
;
A
#
# COMPACT_ATOMS: atom_id res chain seq x y z
N MET A 1 63.70 -19.68 15.20
CA MET A 1 62.39 -20.13 15.70
C MET A 1 61.35 -19.17 15.15
N ALA A 2 60.52 -19.62 14.21
CA ALA A 2 59.45 -18.84 13.61
C ALA A 2 58.12 -19.12 14.34
N LYS A 3 57.42 -18.06 14.74
CA LYS A 3 56.01 -18.05 15.19
C LYS A 3 55.42 -16.70 14.74
N THR A 4 54.57 -16.69 13.70
CA THR A 4 53.09 -16.54 13.80
C THR A 4 52.65 -15.27 14.54
N ALA A 5 51.73 -14.42 14.07
CA ALA A 5 50.57 -14.67 13.22
C ALA A 5 50.09 -13.41 12.46
N LEU A 6 49.47 -13.66 11.30
CA LEU A 6 48.56 -12.75 10.60
C LEU A 6 47.39 -12.34 11.52
N ALA A 7 47.05 -11.06 11.54
CA ALA A 7 45.71 -10.60 11.91
C ALA A 7 45.08 -9.92 10.68
N ALA A 8 44.31 -10.70 9.91
CA ALA A 8 43.47 -10.19 8.84
C ALA A 8 42.28 -9.45 9.47
N CYS A 9 42.26 -8.13 9.28
CA CYS A 9 41.15 -7.27 9.69
C CYS A 9 39.96 -7.54 8.74
N LEU A 10 38.98 -8.31 9.21
CA LEU A 10 37.68 -8.45 8.56
C LEU A 10 36.88 -7.17 8.80
N LEU A 11 36.88 -6.28 7.81
CA LEU A 11 35.87 -5.22 7.69
C LEU A 11 34.52 -5.90 7.44
N VAL A 12 33.70 -5.99 8.49
CA VAL A 12 32.27 -6.29 8.35
C VAL A 12 31.64 -5.09 7.67
N ALA A 13 31.32 -5.24 6.38
CA ALA A 13 30.47 -4.30 5.66
C ALA A 13 29.11 -4.23 6.37
N GLY A 14 28.81 -3.09 7.01
CA GLY A 14 27.49 -2.81 7.54
C GLY A 14 26.47 -2.86 6.40
N ALA A 15 25.47 -3.73 6.51
CA ALA A 15 24.30 -3.68 5.68
C ALA A 15 23.64 -2.30 5.81
N PRO A 16 23.17 -1.67 4.71
CA PRO A 16 22.46 -0.41 4.82
C PRO A 16 21.21 -0.62 5.66
N LEU A 17 21.11 0.11 6.76
CA LEU A 17 19.89 0.28 7.53
C LEU A 17 18.77 0.68 6.57
N SER A 18 17.76 -0.17 6.43
CA SER A 18 16.50 0.19 5.79
C SER A 18 15.99 1.47 6.46
N ALA A 19 16.00 2.58 5.74
CA ALA A 19 15.43 3.84 6.18
C ALA A 19 13.95 3.61 6.47
N GLN A 20 13.58 3.53 7.75
CA GLN A 20 12.18 3.58 8.15
C GLN A 20 11.65 4.95 7.74
N SER A 21 10.55 4.97 7.01
CA SER A 21 9.95 6.18 6.42
C SER A 21 9.48 7.13 7.52
N VAL A 22 10.24 8.21 7.72
CA VAL A 22 10.03 9.26 8.74
C VAL A 22 8.65 9.94 8.69
N ASN A 23 7.90 9.75 7.59
CA ASN A 23 6.60 10.39 7.35
C ASN A 23 5.39 9.45 7.42
N GLY A 24 5.54 8.20 7.89
CA GLY A 24 4.40 7.27 8.00
C GLY A 24 3.87 6.75 6.65
N VAL A 25 4.73 6.70 5.62
CA VAL A 25 4.42 6.06 4.33
C VAL A 25 4.16 4.56 4.55
N GLY A 26 3.09 4.04 3.98
CA GLY A 26 2.62 2.66 4.08
C GLY A 26 1.81 2.37 5.35
N THR A 27 1.55 3.38 6.18
CA THR A 27 0.86 3.20 7.47
C THR A 27 -0.66 3.41 7.35
N PRO A 28 -1.44 2.95 8.35
CA PRO A 28 -2.88 3.24 8.43
C PRO A 28 -3.21 4.75 8.44
N PHE A 29 -2.29 5.60 8.91
CA PHE A 29 -2.46 7.07 8.87
C PHE A 29 -2.43 7.61 7.44
N GLU A 30 -1.51 7.11 6.60
CA GLU A 30 -1.50 7.45 5.17
C GLU A 30 -2.78 6.97 4.49
N LEU A 31 -3.26 5.77 4.83
CA LEU A 31 -4.51 5.23 4.29
C LEU A 31 -5.73 6.09 4.68
N ALA A 32 -5.83 6.51 5.94
CA ALA A 32 -6.92 7.35 6.42
C ALA A 32 -6.90 8.73 5.74
N PHE A 33 -5.72 9.33 5.59
CA PHE A 33 -5.55 10.57 4.84
C PHE A 33 -5.93 10.39 3.37
N TRP A 34 -5.44 9.32 2.72
CA TRP A 34 -5.80 9.03 1.34
C TRP A 34 -7.31 8.88 1.16
N GLN A 35 -8.00 8.17 2.08
CA GLN A 35 -9.45 8.01 2.03
C GLN A 35 -10.21 9.33 2.13
N SER A 36 -9.72 10.32 2.89
CA SER A 36 -10.37 11.63 2.99
C SER A 36 -10.21 12.47 1.72
N VAL A 37 -9.15 12.25 0.93
CA VAL A 37 -8.86 13.04 -0.28
C VAL A 37 -9.19 12.32 -1.60
N ALA A 38 -9.27 10.98 -1.62
CA ALA A 38 -9.35 10.17 -2.84
C ALA A 38 -10.55 10.47 -3.74
N GLY A 39 -11.66 10.94 -3.15
CA GLY A 39 -12.91 11.28 -3.84
C GLY A 39 -13.17 12.78 -4.04
N SER A 40 -12.20 13.64 -3.71
CA SER A 40 -12.35 15.10 -3.90
C SER A 40 -12.13 15.50 -5.36
N ASP A 41 -12.83 16.53 -5.82
CA ASP A 41 -12.57 17.18 -7.12
C ASP A 41 -11.65 18.41 -6.99
N ASP A 42 -11.15 18.69 -5.78
CA ASP A 42 -10.22 19.80 -5.51
C ASP A 42 -8.75 19.39 -5.76
N PRO A 43 -8.03 20.00 -6.72
CA PRO A 43 -6.61 19.73 -6.93
C PRO A 43 -5.74 19.98 -5.68
N ALA A 44 -6.10 20.96 -4.84
CA ALA A 44 -5.31 21.34 -3.67
C ALA A 44 -5.15 20.20 -2.66
N VAL A 45 -6.16 19.32 -2.54
CA VAL A 45 -6.08 18.20 -1.58
C VAL A 45 -5.11 17.10 -2.03
N TYR A 46 -4.92 16.94 -3.35
CA TYR A 46 -3.93 16.00 -3.90
C TYR A 46 -2.52 16.58 -3.86
N GLU A 47 -2.36 17.89 -4.05
CA GLU A 47 -1.08 18.59 -3.81
C GLU A 47 -0.65 18.48 -2.34
N ALA A 48 -1.58 18.66 -1.39
CA ALA A 48 -1.31 18.47 0.03
C ALA A 48 -0.89 17.03 0.38
N TYR A 49 -1.57 16.03 -0.20
CA TYR A 49 -1.18 14.63 -0.06
C TYR A 49 0.25 14.39 -0.57
N LEU A 50 0.60 14.93 -1.74
CA LEU A 50 1.93 14.77 -2.33
C LEU A 50 3.03 15.52 -1.58
N ALA A 51 2.72 16.65 -0.93
CA ALA A 51 3.66 17.36 -0.07
C ALA A 51 3.97 16.56 1.20
N GLN A 52 2.96 15.93 1.80
CA GLN A 52 3.09 15.13 3.01
C GLN A 52 3.71 13.75 2.73
N TYR A 53 3.32 13.12 1.62
CA TYR A 53 3.75 11.78 1.21
C TYR A 53 4.35 11.81 -0.21
N PRO A 54 5.51 12.44 -0.42
CA PRO A 54 6.10 12.63 -1.76
C PRO A 54 6.49 11.33 -2.47
N SER A 55 6.85 10.32 -1.69
CA SER A 55 7.09 8.93 -2.10
C SER A 55 6.05 7.96 -1.50
N GLY A 56 4.85 8.49 -1.19
CA GLY A 56 3.75 7.77 -0.58
C GLY A 56 3.20 6.62 -1.42
N THR A 57 2.49 5.69 -0.79
CA THR A 57 1.87 4.53 -1.43
C THR A 57 0.88 4.94 -2.53
N PHE A 58 0.18 6.06 -2.36
CA PHE A 58 -0.79 6.60 -3.32
C PHE A 58 -0.26 7.78 -4.13
N SER A 59 1.03 8.11 -4.02
CA SER A 59 1.64 9.27 -4.71
C SER A 59 1.48 9.21 -6.24
N GLY A 60 1.57 8.03 -6.84
CA GLY A 60 1.29 7.85 -8.26
C GLY A 60 -0.17 8.15 -8.63
N LEU A 61 -1.13 7.75 -7.79
CA LEU A 61 -2.55 8.00 -8.04
C LEU A 61 -2.92 9.46 -7.81
N ALA A 62 -2.37 10.09 -6.77
CA ALA A 62 -2.56 11.51 -6.50
C ALA A 62 -2.06 12.37 -7.67
N LYS A 63 -0.89 12.05 -8.26
CA LYS A 63 -0.38 12.73 -9.47
C LYS A 63 -1.30 12.55 -10.67
N ALA A 64 -1.83 11.34 -10.87
CA ALA A 64 -2.74 11.07 -11.98
C ALA A 64 -4.09 11.82 -11.82
N LYS A 65 -4.63 11.87 -10.60
CA LYS A 65 -5.84 12.66 -10.27
C LYS A 65 -5.60 14.15 -10.49
N LEU A 66 -4.48 14.68 -10.01
CA LEU A 66 -4.10 16.08 -10.22
C LEU A 66 -3.99 16.44 -11.70
N ALA A 67 -3.38 15.56 -12.50
CA ALA A 67 -3.25 15.75 -13.95
C ALA A 67 -4.60 15.70 -14.68
N ALA A 68 -5.56 14.91 -14.19
CA ALA A 68 -6.91 14.84 -14.74
C ALA A 68 -7.79 16.05 -14.36
N LEU A 69 -7.55 16.63 -13.18
CA LEU A 69 -8.32 17.78 -12.68
C LEU A 69 -7.77 19.14 -13.15
N ARG A 70 -6.50 19.20 -13.56
CA ARG A 70 -5.94 20.39 -14.18
C ARG A 70 -6.35 20.39 -15.66
N PRO A 71 -7.15 21.36 -16.14
CA PRO A 71 -7.38 21.51 -17.58
C PRO A 71 -6.02 21.68 -18.26
N ALA A 72 -5.86 21.09 -19.46
CA ALA A 72 -4.63 21.15 -20.23
C ALA A 72 -4.20 22.60 -20.46
N GLN A 73 -3.34 23.09 -19.57
CA GLN A 73 -2.69 24.37 -19.72
C GLN A 73 -1.43 24.12 -20.54
N PRO A 74 -1.22 24.84 -21.66
CA PRO A 74 0.00 24.72 -22.44
C PRO A 74 1.20 24.92 -21.52
N ALA A 75 2.16 24.01 -21.61
CA ALA A 75 3.39 24.07 -20.84
C ALA A 75 4.09 25.42 -21.05
N PRO A 76 4.41 26.17 -19.98
CA PRO A 76 5.48 27.14 -20.03
C PRO A 76 6.80 26.41 -19.78
N GLU A 77 7.76 26.67 -20.66
CA GLU A 77 9.17 26.30 -20.55
C GLU A 77 9.81 26.75 -19.22
N PRO A 78 10.89 26.07 -18.79
CA PRO A 78 11.45 26.20 -17.46
C PRO A 78 12.20 27.51 -17.28
N VAL A 79 11.80 28.32 -16.30
CA VAL A 79 12.62 29.45 -15.82
C VAL A 79 13.21 29.10 -14.46
N ALA A 80 14.51 28.81 -14.53
CA ALA A 80 15.59 28.99 -13.57
C ALA A 80 15.28 29.23 -12.07
N ALA A 81 16.02 28.46 -11.28
CA ALA A 81 16.22 28.57 -9.84
C ALA A 81 16.57 29.98 -9.34
N SER A 82 16.10 30.29 -8.13
CA SER A 82 16.69 31.28 -7.23
C SER A 82 16.32 30.95 -5.78
N ALA A 83 17.28 30.41 -5.04
CA ALA A 83 17.47 30.62 -3.59
C ALA A 83 18.88 31.26 -3.44
N PRO A 84 19.32 31.90 -2.32
CA PRO A 84 18.94 31.60 -0.92
C PRO A 84 19.02 32.78 0.11
N VAL A 85 19.01 32.41 1.41
CA VAL A 85 19.56 33.09 2.64
C VAL A 85 18.56 34.05 3.34
N ALA A 86 18.29 34.08 4.66
CA ALA A 86 19.00 33.66 5.89
C ALA A 86 18.04 33.64 7.14
N PRO A 87 18.52 33.23 8.33
CA PRO A 87 17.72 32.72 9.47
C PRO A 87 17.41 33.76 10.56
N VAL A 88 16.43 33.46 11.44
CA VAL A 88 16.29 34.14 12.74
C VAL A 88 16.35 33.12 13.88
N ALA A 89 17.13 33.51 14.88
CA ALA A 89 17.71 32.71 15.95
C ALA A 89 16.75 32.31 17.09
N GLN A 90 17.15 31.25 17.79
CA GLN A 90 16.66 30.82 19.10
C GLN A 90 17.04 31.82 20.21
N PRO A 91 16.45 31.67 21.41
CA PRO A 91 17.33 31.44 22.55
C PRO A 91 16.97 30.17 23.33
N ALA A 92 18.03 29.46 23.71
CA ALA A 92 18.02 28.36 24.65
C ALA A 92 17.88 28.86 26.09
N VAL A 93 17.15 28.10 26.92
CA VAL A 93 17.51 27.90 28.32
C VAL A 93 17.59 26.40 28.60
N MET A 94 18.62 26.09 29.37
CA MET A 94 19.23 24.82 29.65
C MET A 94 18.92 24.46 31.10
N GLN A 95 18.37 23.27 31.36
CA GLN A 95 18.57 22.46 32.57
C GLN A 95 18.43 21.00 32.11
N THR A 96 19.50 20.23 31.88
CA THR A 96 20.29 19.44 32.85
C THR A 96 19.44 18.72 33.89
N GLU A 97 19.10 17.47 33.61
CA GLU A 97 19.13 16.37 34.58
C GLU A 97 19.48 15.08 33.85
N SER A 98 20.62 14.50 34.24
CA SER A 98 21.19 13.25 33.76
C SER A 98 21.22 12.28 34.94
N VAL A 99 20.54 11.14 34.84
CA VAL A 99 20.94 9.90 35.54
C VAL A 99 20.61 8.69 34.66
N ASP A 100 21.60 7.81 34.55
CA ASP A 100 21.63 6.48 33.98
C ASP A 100 20.31 5.68 33.98
N GLN A 101 20.02 5.05 32.84
CA GLN A 101 19.46 3.69 32.82
C GLN A 101 19.88 2.97 31.52
N ALA A 102 21.19 2.77 31.32
CA ALA A 102 21.74 1.90 30.29
C ALA A 102 21.75 0.41 30.72
N ALA A 103 20.72 -0.03 31.44
CA ALA A 103 20.59 -1.41 31.91
C ALA A 103 19.11 -1.84 31.97
N SER A 104 18.50 -2.08 30.81
CA SER A 104 17.33 -2.98 30.69
C SER A 104 17.03 -3.49 29.28
N ASP A 105 17.69 -3.01 28.23
CA ASP A 105 17.34 -3.42 26.85
C ASP A 105 17.81 -4.84 26.49
N ALA A 106 18.85 -5.35 27.14
CA ALA A 106 19.32 -6.72 26.92
C ALA A 106 18.39 -7.79 27.55
N ALA A 107 17.68 -7.44 28.62
CA ALA A 107 16.72 -8.34 29.27
C ALA A 107 15.39 -8.41 28.50
N LEU A 108 14.95 -7.27 27.94
CA LEU A 108 13.73 -7.20 27.14
C LEU A 108 13.88 -7.93 25.79
N LEU A 109 15.06 -7.83 25.16
CA LEU A 109 15.37 -8.52 23.92
C LEU A 109 15.49 -10.04 24.10
N SER A 110 16.03 -10.50 25.23
CA SER A 110 16.12 -11.93 25.53
C SER A 110 14.76 -12.55 25.84
N GLU A 111 13.78 -11.76 26.29
CA GLU A 111 12.42 -12.25 26.57
C GLU A 111 11.49 -12.18 25.35
N LEU A 112 11.72 -11.24 24.43
CA LEU A 112 11.12 -11.29 23.09
C LEU A 112 11.64 -12.48 22.27
N ALA A 113 12.93 -12.81 22.36
CA ALA A 113 13.52 -13.93 21.63
C ALA A 113 12.98 -15.29 22.10
N LYS A 114 12.73 -15.46 23.41
CA LYS A 114 12.12 -16.69 23.95
C LYS A 114 10.64 -16.88 23.59
N SER A 115 9.96 -15.82 23.14
CA SER A 115 8.56 -15.88 22.71
C SER A 115 8.35 -16.28 21.24
N GLN A 116 9.41 -16.39 20.44
CA GLN A 116 9.31 -16.72 19.01
C GLN A 116 9.67 -18.17 18.63
N GLU A 117 10.02 -19.02 19.59
CA GLU A 117 10.18 -20.46 19.34
C GLU A 117 8.97 -21.25 19.84
N ALA A 118 7.84 -21.06 19.17
CA ALA A 118 6.72 -22.00 19.22
C ALA A 118 5.96 -22.03 17.89
N GLY A 119 6.45 -22.86 16.97
CA GLY A 119 5.59 -23.67 16.11
C GLY A 119 5.07 -23.01 14.83
N ALA A 120 5.77 -23.29 13.73
CA ALA A 120 5.12 -23.57 12.47
C ALA A 120 4.03 -24.65 12.69
N GLY A 121 2.78 -24.32 12.42
CA GLY A 121 1.68 -25.28 12.48
C GLY A 121 0.33 -24.64 12.71
N THR A 122 -0.46 -24.58 11.63
CA THR A 122 -1.94 -24.52 11.59
C THR A 122 -2.61 -23.41 12.41
N VAL A 123 -3.28 -22.49 11.69
CA VAL A 123 -4.48 -21.73 12.09
C VAL A 123 -4.92 -22.01 13.54
N LYS A 124 -4.26 -21.40 14.52
CA LYS A 124 -4.79 -21.31 15.87
C LYS A 124 -5.65 -20.08 15.88
N VAL A 125 -6.96 -20.30 15.74
CA VAL A 125 -7.96 -19.33 16.18
C VAL A 125 -7.55 -18.94 17.60
N VAL A 126 -7.09 -17.70 17.75
CA VAL A 126 -6.78 -17.10 19.06
C VAL A 126 -8.13 -16.82 19.73
N ALA A 127 -8.83 -17.88 20.10
CA ALA A 127 -9.97 -17.83 21.00
C ALA A 127 -9.42 -18.05 22.42
N ALA A 128 -8.70 -17.04 22.91
CA ALA A 128 -8.43 -16.93 24.34
C ALA A 128 -9.44 -15.93 24.91
N GLN A 129 -10.24 -16.38 25.88
CA GLN A 129 -11.03 -15.50 26.75
C GLN A 129 -12.11 -14.63 26.04
N GLY A 130 -12.95 -15.24 25.21
CA GLY A 130 -14.15 -14.57 24.65
C GLY A 130 -13.87 -13.51 23.58
N PHE A 131 -12.60 -13.24 23.26
CA PHE A 131 -12.19 -12.44 22.11
C PHE A 131 -12.02 -13.32 20.86
N ALA A 132 -12.51 -12.84 19.73
CA ALA A 132 -12.33 -13.46 18.42
C ALA A 132 -12.08 -12.40 17.36
N LEU A 133 -11.14 -12.67 16.44
CA LEU A 133 -10.87 -11.78 15.32
C LEU A 133 -12.05 -11.79 14.33
N PRO A 134 -12.38 -10.61 13.74
CA PRO A 134 -13.32 -10.57 12.62
C PRO A 134 -12.89 -11.49 11.48
N LEU A 135 -13.84 -12.24 10.91
CA LEU A 135 -13.57 -13.13 9.80
C LEU A 135 -13.23 -12.35 8.53
N ARG A 136 -12.20 -12.80 7.80
CA ARG A 136 -11.82 -12.23 6.50
C ARG A 136 -12.93 -12.46 5.46
N PRO A 137 -13.17 -11.49 4.55
CA PRO A 137 -14.11 -11.69 3.45
C PRO A 137 -13.55 -12.71 2.45
N VAL A 138 -14.43 -13.48 1.84
CA VAL A 138 -14.06 -14.36 0.72
C VAL A 138 -13.98 -13.51 -0.55
N LEU A 139 -12.79 -13.42 -1.13
CA LEU A 139 -12.56 -12.72 -2.38
C LEU A 139 -12.64 -13.70 -3.56
N GLN A 140 -13.16 -13.22 -4.68
CA GLN A 140 -13.22 -14.00 -5.91
C GLN A 140 -11.97 -13.78 -6.76
N GLU A 141 -11.51 -14.81 -7.48
CA GLU A 141 -10.37 -14.66 -8.38
C GLU A 141 -10.74 -13.77 -9.58
N VAL A 142 -9.98 -12.69 -9.77
CA VAL A 142 -10.12 -11.82 -10.94
C VAL A 142 -9.22 -12.40 -12.02
N ALA A 143 -9.78 -13.15 -12.98
CA ALA A 143 -9.01 -13.74 -14.08
C ALA A 143 -8.38 -12.66 -15.00
N ASP A 144 -7.28 -13.00 -15.67
CA ASP A 144 -6.72 -12.16 -16.73
C ASP A 144 -7.64 -12.15 -17.94
N LEU A 145 -7.77 -10.99 -18.60
CA LEU A 145 -8.60 -10.84 -19.78
C LEU A 145 -7.73 -10.96 -21.04
N PRO A 146 -7.72 -12.10 -21.75
CA PRO A 146 -6.95 -12.23 -22.98
C PRO A 146 -7.52 -11.31 -24.06
N LEU A 147 -6.66 -10.55 -24.72
CA LEU A 147 -7.03 -9.66 -25.82
C LEU A 147 -6.83 -10.36 -27.17
N PRO A 148 -7.77 -10.24 -28.12
CA PRO A 148 -7.55 -10.72 -29.48
C PRO A 148 -6.49 -9.86 -30.18
N THR A 149 -5.87 -10.40 -31.23
CA THR A 149 -4.89 -9.67 -32.05
C THR A 149 -5.55 -8.59 -32.91
N ALA A 150 -6.84 -8.74 -33.24
CA ALA A 150 -7.66 -7.74 -33.92
C ALA A 150 -9.15 -7.95 -33.60
N PHE A 151 -9.95 -6.90 -33.74
CA PHE A 151 -11.41 -6.96 -33.78
C PHE A 151 -11.90 -6.86 -35.23
N CYS A 152 -12.91 -7.64 -35.61
CA CYS A 152 -13.49 -7.64 -36.94
C CYS A 152 -14.33 -6.38 -37.23
N SER A 153 -14.85 -5.74 -36.19
CA SER A 153 -15.59 -4.49 -36.28
C SER A 153 -15.58 -3.71 -34.96
N ALA A 154 -16.01 -2.45 -34.99
CA ALA A 154 -16.18 -1.64 -33.79
C ALA A 154 -17.26 -2.21 -32.87
N GLU A 155 -18.33 -2.77 -33.43
CA GLU A 155 -19.41 -3.43 -32.70
C GLU A 155 -18.88 -4.66 -31.94
N GLN A 156 -17.97 -5.42 -32.54
CA GLN A 156 -17.35 -6.56 -31.85
C GLN A 156 -16.48 -6.11 -30.68
N ARG A 157 -15.70 -5.04 -30.83
CA ARG A 157 -14.93 -4.46 -29.71
C ARG A 157 -15.85 -3.96 -28.61
N ASN A 158 -16.95 -3.27 -28.95
CA ASN A 158 -17.94 -2.81 -27.99
C ASN A 158 -18.59 -4.00 -27.26
N ALA A 159 -18.96 -5.06 -27.98
CA ALA A 159 -19.48 -6.28 -27.39
C ALA A 159 -18.46 -6.94 -26.44
N PHE A 160 -17.18 -6.99 -26.80
CA PHE A 160 -16.12 -7.47 -25.91
C PHE A 160 -16.01 -6.61 -24.65
N TYR A 161 -16.07 -5.29 -24.79
CA TYR A 161 -16.05 -4.37 -23.65
C TYR A 161 -17.22 -4.64 -22.69
N GLU A 162 -18.44 -4.73 -23.21
CA GLU A 162 -19.65 -4.95 -22.41
C GLU A 162 -19.70 -6.34 -21.77
N THR A 163 -19.36 -7.39 -22.51
CA THR A 163 -19.58 -8.78 -22.09
C THR A 163 -18.38 -9.44 -21.43
N ARG A 164 -17.17 -8.91 -21.61
CA ARG A 164 -15.93 -9.48 -21.08
C ARG A 164 -15.21 -8.53 -20.14
N TYR A 165 -14.97 -7.29 -20.57
CA TYR A 165 -14.19 -6.34 -19.77
C TYR A 165 -14.96 -5.83 -18.54
N LYS A 166 -16.18 -5.31 -18.71
CA LYS A 166 -16.97 -4.74 -17.60
C LYS A 166 -17.18 -5.73 -16.45
N PRO A 167 -17.58 -7.00 -16.68
CA PRO A 167 -17.78 -7.94 -15.58
C PRO A 167 -16.51 -8.18 -14.75
N VAL A 168 -15.34 -8.24 -15.40
CA VAL A 168 -14.04 -8.40 -14.72
C VAL A 168 -13.70 -7.15 -13.89
N LEU A 169 -13.99 -5.96 -14.42
CA LEU A 169 -13.80 -4.70 -13.69
C LEU A 169 -14.71 -4.60 -12.46
N GLU A 170 -15.99 -4.94 -12.60
CA GLU A 170 -16.95 -4.91 -11.49
C GLU A 170 -16.58 -5.94 -10.42
N LEU A 171 -16.12 -7.13 -10.80
CA LEU A 171 -15.59 -8.11 -9.87
C LEU A 171 -14.38 -7.58 -9.08
N ALA A 172 -13.43 -6.95 -9.75
CA ALA A 172 -12.27 -6.36 -9.10
C ALA A 172 -12.65 -5.23 -8.13
N ARG A 173 -13.65 -4.41 -8.50
CA ARG A 173 -14.23 -3.37 -7.63
C ARG A 173 -14.93 -3.95 -6.42
N ALA A 174 -15.72 -5.02 -6.60
CA ALA A 174 -16.41 -5.70 -5.52
C ALA A 174 -15.42 -6.29 -4.50
N ASN A 175 -14.35 -6.93 -4.98
CA ASN A 175 -13.28 -7.41 -4.10
C ASN A 175 -12.61 -6.27 -3.32
N ASN A 176 -12.30 -5.16 -3.99
CA ASN A 176 -11.68 -4.01 -3.33
C ASN A 176 -12.61 -3.41 -2.27
N ALA A 177 -13.90 -3.25 -2.59
CA ALA A 177 -14.91 -2.79 -1.65
C ALA A 177 -15.01 -3.72 -0.42
N ALA A 178 -14.97 -5.04 -0.62
CA ALA A 178 -14.96 -6.02 0.47
C ALA A 178 -13.71 -5.90 1.35
N ALA A 179 -12.53 -5.69 0.76
CA ALA A 179 -11.29 -5.48 1.51
C ALA A 179 -11.34 -4.18 2.35
N ILE A 180 -11.83 -3.08 1.78
CA ILE A 180 -12.02 -1.81 2.51
C ILE A 180 -13.03 -2.00 3.64
N ALA A 181 -14.14 -2.70 3.38
CA ALA A 181 -15.17 -2.96 4.39
C ALA A 181 -14.59 -3.75 5.56
N HIS A 182 -13.76 -4.77 5.30
CA HIS A 182 -13.12 -5.54 6.35
C HIS A 182 -12.16 -4.70 7.22
N MET A 183 -11.37 -3.81 6.61
CA MET A 183 -10.52 -2.88 7.36
C MET A 183 -11.35 -1.97 8.28
N ARG A 184 -12.54 -1.54 7.87
CA ARG A 184 -13.46 -0.79 8.76
C ARG A 184 -13.97 -1.64 9.92
N VAL A 185 -14.28 -2.92 9.67
CA VAL A 185 -14.69 -3.85 10.73
C VAL A 185 -13.56 -4.05 11.76
N LEU A 186 -12.31 -4.20 11.30
CA LEU A 186 -11.15 -4.28 12.19
C LEU A 186 -10.95 -3.00 13.01
N GLN A 187 -11.11 -1.83 12.39
CA GLN A 187 -11.05 -0.55 13.10
C GLN A 187 -12.15 -0.42 14.16
N GLN A 188 -13.40 -0.73 13.82
CA GLN A 188 -14.52 -0.69 14.77
C GLN A 188 -14.31 -1.66 15.94
N ALA A 189 -13.79 -2.86 15.67
CA ALA A 189 -13.43 -3.80 16.71
C ALA A 189 -12.31 -3.24 17.61
N TYR A 190 -11.29 -2.61 17.03
CA TYR A 190 -10.19 -2.00 17.79
C TYR A 190 -10.70 -0.89 18.72
N ASP A 191 -11.56 -0.02 18.19
CA ASP A 191 -12.16 1.09 18.92
C ASP A 191 -13.01 0.61 20.09
N SER A 192 -13.74 -0.51 19.93
CA SER A 192 -14.53 -1.10 21.01
C SER A 192 -13.69 -1.58 22.20
N HIS A 193 -12.39 -1.84 22.01
CA HIS A 193 -11.48 -2.31 23.04
C HIS A 193 -10.57 -1.22 23.62
N GLN A 194 -10.64 0.04 23.17
CA GLN A 194 -9.74 1.12 23.63
C GLN A 194 -9.80 1.40 25.15
N LEU A 195 -10.92 1.12 25.80
CA LEU A 195 -11.10 1.31 27.24
C LEU A 195 -10.82 0.04 28.06
N SER A 196 -10.45 -1.06 27.39
CA SER A 196 -10.09 -2.31 28.05
C SER A 196 -8.76 -2.17 28.79
N ARG A 197 -8.64 -2.81 29.96
CA ARG A 197 -7.36 -2.93 30.69
C ARG A 197 -6.45 -4.01 30.09
N ASP A 198 -7.01 -4.93 29.33
CA ASP A 198 -6.26 -5.97 28.63
C ASP A 198 -5.86 -5.47 27.23
N PRO A 199 -4.54 -5.35 26.93
CA PRO A 199 -4.06 -4.92 25.62
C PRO A 199 -4.13 -6.02 24.55
N THR A 200 -4.37 -7.28 24.93
CA THR A 200 -4.30 -8.44 24.03
C THR A 200 -5.23 -8.31 22.81
N PRO A 201 -6.52 -7.96 22.95
CA PRO A 201 -7.42 -7.78 21.80
C PRO A 201 -6.96 -6.69 20.83
N MET A 202 -6.51 -5.56 21.35
CA MET A 202 -6.04 -4.43 20.54
C MET A 202 -4.77 -4.78 19.75
N ASN A 203 -3.82 -5.45 20.41
CA ASN A 203 -2.59 -5.92 19.76
C ASN A 203 -2.89 -6.95 18.66
N ALA A 204 -3.82 -7.87 18.90
CA ALA A 204 -4.25 -8.85 17.92
C ALA A 204 -4.94 -8.20 16.70
N LEU A 205 -5.86 -7.25 16.94
CA LEU A 205 -6.53 -6.51 15.87
C LEU A 205 -5.56 -5.66 15.04
N ALA A 206 -4.59 -5.00 15.69
CA ALA A 206 -3.57 -4.23 15.00
C ALA A 206 -2.60 -5.12 14.19
N ALA A 207 -2.29 -6.33 14.68
CA ALA A 207 -1.52 -7.32 13.92
C ALA A 207 -2.30 -7.81 12.70
N GLU A 208 -3.56 -8.21 12.89
CA GLU A 208 -4.44 -8.67 11.80
C GLU A 208 -4.65 -7.58 10.74
N ALA A 209 -4.91 -6.34 11.14
CA ALA A 209 -5.09 -5.22 10.20
C ALA A 209 -3.84 -4.95 9.36
N ARG A 210 -2.64 -5.04 9.95
CA ARG A 210 -1.39 -4.90 9.19
C ARG A 210 -1.21 -6.05 8.21
N ASP A 211 -1.42 -7.28 8.66
CA ASP A 211 -1.28 -8.47 7.81
C ASP A 211 -2.28 -8.43 6.65
N TYR A 212 -3.55 -8.16 6.94
CA TYR A 212 -4.60 -8.05 5.93
C TYR A 212 -4.32 -6.92 4.93
N GLN A 213 -3.86 -5.76 5.40
CA GLN A 213 -3.50 -4.64 4.54
C GLN A 213 -2.41 -5.03 3.53
N GLN A 214 -1.36 -5.70 4.00
CA GLN A 214 -0.20 -6.07 3.18
C GLN A 214 -0.52 -7.21 2.21
N GLN A 215 -1.17 -8.27 2.71
CA GLN A 215 -1.36 -9.50 1.94
C GLN A 215 -2.59 -9.46 1.04
N VAL A 216 -3.65 -8.75 1.46
CA VAL A 216 -4.97 -8.83 0.79
C VAL A 216 -5.38 -7.50 0.21
N ALA A 217 -5.45 -6.43 1.01
CA ALA A 217 -5.99 -5.15 0.54
C ALA A 217 -5.11 -4.52 -0.55
N ALA A 218 -3.79 -4.48 -0.34
CA ALA A 218 -2.84 -3.96 -1.33
C ALA A 218 -2.88 -4.73 -2.65
N VAL A 219 -2.93 -6.06 -2.59
CA VAL A 219 -3.02 -6.94 -3.77
C VAL A 219 -4.34 -6.73 -4.52
N THR A 220 -5.44 -6.61 -3.79
CA THR A 220 -6.77 -6.39 -4.38
C THR A 220 -6.85 -5.04 -5.09
N TYR A 221 -6.29 -4.00 -4.48
CA TYR A 221 -6.18 -2.68 -5.08
C TYR A 221 -5.31 -2.68 -6.34
N SER A 222 -4.14 -3.30 -6.29
CA SER A 222 -3.25 -3.38 -7.46
C SER A 222 -3.89 -4.14 -8.61
N ARG A 223 -4.67 -5.20 -8.32
CA ARG A 223 -5.43 -5.96 -9.31
C ARG A 223 -6.51 -5.11 -9.98
N GLN A 224 -7.32 -4.39 -9.22
CA GLN A 224 -8.31 -3.47 -9.80
C GLN A 224 -7.64 -2.41 -10.68
N ALA A 225 -6.55 -1.81 -10.21
CA ALA A 225 -5.82 -0.81 -10.98
C ALA A 225 -5.26 -1.40 -12.29
N ALA A 226 -4.81 -2.65 -12.29
CA ALA A 226 -4.37 -3.34 -13.50
C ALA A 226 -5.52 -3.53 -14.51
N VAL A 227 -6.71 -3.93 -14.05
CA VAL A 227 -7.89 -4.07 -14.93
C VAL A 227 -8.31 -2.72 -15.50
N VAL A 228 -8.25 -1.63 -14.71
CA VAL A 228 -8.53 -0.27 -15.21
C VAL A 228 -7.54 0.10 -16.32
N ARG A 229 -6.23 -0.10 -16.11
CA ARG A 229 -5.20 0.17 -17.15
C ARG A 229 -5.35 -0.70 -18.39
N GLN A 230 -5.94 -1.89 -18.26
CA GLN A 230 -6.17 -2.78 -19.41
C GLN A 230 -7.19 -2.22 -20.41
N PHE A 231 -8.02 -1.25 -20.01
CA PHE A 231 -8.94 -0.56 -20.92
C PHE A 231 -8.22 0.01 -22.15
N ASP A 232 -7.08 0.67 -21.94
CA ASP A 232 -6.30 1.27 -23.03
C ASP A 232 -5.81 0.20 -24.00
N ALA A 233 -5.41 -0.98 -23.48
CA ALA A 233 -5.00 -2.11 -24.30
C ALA A 233 -6.18 -2.67 -25.12
N VAL A 234 -7.39 -2.75 -24.56
CA VAL A 234 -8.60 -3.14 -25.31
C VAL A 234 -8.88 -2.16 -26.45
N MET A 235 -8.73 -0.86 -26.21
CA MET A 235 -9.00 0.17 -27.21
C MET A 235 -7.90 0.27 -28.29
N ALA A 236 -6.67 -0.12 -27.95
CA ALA A 236 -5.53 -0.17 -28.86
C ALA A 236 -5.54 -1.38 -29.81
N VAL A 237 -6.33 -2.43 -29.54
CA VAL A 237 -6.46 -3.56 -30.47
C VAL A 237 -7.02 -3.05 -31.81
N PRO A 238 -6.35 -3.35 -32.94
CA PRO A 238 -6.77 -2.85 -34.24
C PRO A 238 -8.13 -3.42 -34.63
N VAL A 239 -8.94 -2.58 -35.28
CA VAL A 239 -10.17 -3.03 -35.94
C VAL A 239 -9.87 -3.24 -37.41
N THR A 240 -9.88 -4.49 -37.85
CA THR A 240 -9.62 -4.88 -39.25
C THR A 240 -10.76 -5.77 -39.74
N SER A 241 -11.30 -5.47 -40.91
CA SER A 241 -12.33 -6.30 -41.53
C SER A 241 -11.85 -7.75 -41.65
N CYS A 242 -12.49 -8.65 -40.92
CA CYS A 242 -12.17 -10.07 -41.02
C CYS A 242 -12.79 -10.65 -42.29
N HIS A 243 -11.99 -11.32 -43.11
CA HIS A 243 -12.55 -12.29 -44.06
C HIS A 243 -13.00 -13.49 -43.24
N LEU A 244 -14.30 -13.58 -42.96
CA LEU A 244 -14.87 -14.86 -42.55
C LEU A 244 -14.64 -15.81 -43.72
N ALA A 245 -13.63 -16.68 -43.63
CA ALA A 245 -13.57 -17.83 -44.48
C ALA A 245 -14.87 -18.60 -44.20
N GLU A 246 -15.81 -18.56 -45.14
CA GLU A 246 -16.98 -19.44 -45.11
C GLU A 246 -16.44 -20.85 -45.00
N ALA A 247 -16.53 -21.43 -43.80
CA ALA A 247 -16.29 -22.84 -43.60
C ALA A 247 -17.31 -23.55 -44.50
N ALA A 248 -16.79 -24.21 -45.54
CA ALA A 248 -17.57 -24.96 -46.51
C ALA A 248 -18.57 -25.86 -45.77
N ARG A 249 -19.82 -25.77 -46.23
CA ARG A 249 -20.97 -26.58 -45.78
C ARG A 249 -20.72 -28.07 -45.98
#